data_AF-A0A0B2WKG9-F1
#
_entry.id   AF-A0A0B2WKG9-F1
#
_cell.length_a   1.000
_cell.length_b   1.000
_cell.length_c   1.000
_cell.angle_alpha   90.00
_cell.angle_beta   90.00
_cell.angle_gamma   90.00
#
_symmetry.space_group_name_H-M   'P 1'
#
loop_
_entity.id
_entity.type
_entity.pdbx_description
1 polymer ?
#
loop_
_entity_poly.entity_id
_entity_poly.type
_entity_poly.pdbx_seq_one_letter_code
_entity_poly.pdbx_strand_id
1 'polypeptide(L)'
;MVRVNAKVSQLLSGRKSLETMVVVDADKTLYAEDTAKMFWDVLGSASPLQKLFGGPLGYSETAFLQAVVLYEEAADEAEFERVCDVVASRTEIHAEFKELFGMAATENHVGVVVVTCGIRRVWDKVLQREGLSRTVQVIGGSRISDDMVVTPEVKARIVARLQREEKVRVWAIGDSPLDLPMLEAADEAIVVTGEEQHRSRSMDDALLEAIKTRGLRARQALLPSNASPRLSYAVLPRIRLTNEEFLRPVFSRRRRLHQNVWHATAKDAAKVLMAPTRDASVAGPRLRKAHADIGLYLAWGFLPELLGVEEYPMQHVQGHQIMGHRLRHERETTIVALMRGGEPLALALNEALPLAMFLHAISPDDIKPHHVENQKTVILVDSVINSGQTLIKFVQHTRRLRKDVRIVAVAGVVHADAVSQGHALAGIMEQHGVHIGALRLSENKFTGFKGTDTGHRLFNTTHLA
;
A
#
# COMPACT_ATOMS: atom_id res chain seq x y z
N MET A 1 -14.64 21.97 7.77
CA MET A 1 -13.37 21.26 8.08
C MET A 1 -13.53 20.25 9.21
N VAL A 2 -13.97 20.66 10.40
CA VAL A 2 -14.10 19.76 11.58
C VAL A 2 -14.99 18.53 11.31
N ARG A 3 -16.09 18.68 10.58
CA ARG A 3 -17.07 17.61 10.36
C ARG A 3 -16.61 16.53 9.39
N VAL A 4 -15.96 16.91 8.28
CA VAL A 4 -15.29 15.95 7.38
C VAL A 4 -14.22 15.17 8.15
N ASN A 5 -13.49 15.86 9.02
CA ASN A 5 -12.49 15.21 9.86
C ASN A 5 -13.12 14.21 10.84
N ALA A 6 -14.22 14.58 11.49
CA ALA A 6 -14.94 13.66 12.37
C ALA A 6 -15.45 12.42 11.62
N LYS A 7 -16.08 12.60 10.44
CA LYS A 7 -16.64 11.49 9.64
C LYS A 7 -15.57 10.54 9.11
N VAL A 8 -14.48 11.06 8.55
CA VAL A 8 -13.39 10.20 8.07
C VAL A 8 -12.67 9.53 9.25
N SER A 9 -12.51 10.19 10.41
CA SER A 9 -11.95 9.51 11.60
C SER A 9 -12.87 8.41 12.13
N GLN A 10 -14.19 8.62 12.11
CA GLN A 10 -15.17 7.58 12.46
C GLN A 10 -15.07 6.38 11.51
N LEU A 11 -14.93 6.64 10.21
CA LEU A 11 -14.76 5.61 9.19
C LEU A 11 -13.49 4.76 9.41
N LEU A 12 -12.42 5.39 9.89
CA LEU A 12 -11.14 4.73 10.14
C LEU A 12 -11.07 4.06 11.52
N SER A 13 -12.02 4.37 12.42
CA SER A 13 -12.03 3.81 13.76
C SER A 13 -12.12 2.28 13.70
N GLY A 14 -11.16 1.60 14.35
CA GLY A 14 -11.04 0.14 14.33
C GLY A 14 -10.33 -0.47 13.11
N ARG A 15 -9.98 0.31 12.07
CA ARG A 15 -9.32 -0.18 10.84
C ARG A 15 -7.81 0.05 10.86
N LYS A 16 -7.08 -0.69 11.71
CA LYS A 16 -5.62 -0.54 11.87
C LYS A 16 -4.76 -1.04 10.69
N SER A 17 -5.31 -1.90 9.84
CA SER A 17 -4.60 -2.55 8.72
C SER A 17 -4.94 -1.97 7.35
N LEU A 18 -5.65 -0.83 7.30
CA LEU A 18 -6.14 -0.26 6.05
C LEU A 18 -4.99 0.24 5.16
N GLU A 19 -4.94 -0.24 3.93
CA GLU A 19 -3.91 0.10 2.94
C GLU A 19 -4.51 0.71 1.66
N THR A 20 -5.72 0.28 1.29
CA THR A 20 -6.46 0.77 0.12
C THR A 20 -7.86 1.21 0.53
N MET A 21 -8.32 2.35 0.01
CA MET A 21 -9.67 2.87 0.12
C MET A 21 -10.28 3.02 -1.26
N VAL A 22 -11.48 2.47 -1.43
CA VAL A 22 -12.33 2.66 -2.60
C VAL A 22 -13.41 3.67 -2.23
N VAL A 23 -13.38 4.83 -2.86
CA VAL A 23 -14.31 5.95 -2.65
C VAL A 23 -15.24 6.00 -3.86
N VAL A 24 -16.53 5.80 -3.65
CA VAL A 24 -17.50 5.61 -4.72
C VAL A 24 -18.59 6.65 -4.59
N ASP A 25 -18.88 7.38 -5.66
CA ASP A 25 -20.12 8.16 -5.74
C ASP A 25 -21.33 7.22 -5.80
N ALA A 26 -22.53 7.71 -5.46
CA ALA A 26 -23.69 6.87 -5.30
C ALA A 26 -24.63 6.88 -6.52
N ASP A 27 -25.37 7.96 -6.72
CA ASP A 27 -26.35 8.11 -7.81
C ASP A 27 -25.65 8.09 -9.18
N LYS A 28 -26.22 7.38 -10.16
CA LYS A 28 -25.63 7.19 -11.51
C LYS A 28 -24.27 6.49 -11.56
N THR A 29 -23.68 6.18 -10.40
CA THR A 29 -22.44 5.42 -10.25
C THR A 29 -22.74 3.99 -9.79
N LEU A 30 -23.38 3.81 -8.63
CA LEU A 30 -23.79 2.50 -8.08
C LEU A 30 -25.09 1.97 -8.70
N TYR A 31 -25.97 2.87 -9.12
CA TYR A 31 -27.24 2.58 -9.77
C TYR A 31 -27.46 3.55 -10.93
N ALA A 32 -28.12 3.12 -11.99
CA ALA A 32 -28.26 3.90 -13.21
C ALA A 32 -29.15 5.16 -13.08
N GLU A 33 -30.07 5.17 -12.12
CA GLU A 33 -31.00 6.29 -11.93
C GLU A 33 -30.61 7.20 -10.75
N ASP A 34 -31.23 8.37 -10.72
CA ASP A 34 -31.04 9.39 -9.69
C ASP A 34 -32.06 9.19 -8.58
N THR A 35 -31.61 8.78 -7.39
CA THR A 35 -32.50 8.51 -6.25
C THR A 35 -33.17 9.78 -5.71
N ALA A 36 -32.57 10.95 -5.89
CA ALA A 36 -33.21 12.21 -5.52
C ALA A 36 -34.42 12.47 -6.42
N LYS A 37 -34.30 12.21 -7.73
CA LYS A 37 -35.46 12.30 -8.63
C LYS A 37 -36.57 11.32 -8.22
N MET A 38 -36.21 10.06 -7.97
CA MET A 38 -37.17 9.04 -7.53
C MET A 38 -37.89 9.43 -6.22
N PHE A 39 -37.19 10.09 -5.30
CA PHE A 39 -37.78 10.58 -4.05
C PHE A 39 -38.91 11.59 -4.30
N TRP A 40 -38.66 12.60 -5.14
CA TRP A 40 -39.67 13.59 -5.50
C TRP A 40 -40.84 12.99 -6.30
N ASP A 41 -40.56 12.02 -7.17
CA ASP A 41 -41.59 11.30 -7.92
C ASP A 41 -42.53 10.51 -6.99
N VAL A 42 -41.99 9.89 -5.93
CA VAL A 42 -42.80 9.18 -4.91
C VAL A 42 -43.66 10.15 -4.09
N LEU A 43 -43.16 11.37 -3.83
CA LEU A 43 -43.96 12.44 -3.22
C LEU A 43 -45.03 13.02 -4.17
N GLY A 44 -45.06 12.61 -5.44
CA GLY A 44 -46.02 13.10 -6.42
C GLY A 44 -45.80 14.56 -6.81
N SER A 45 -44.57 15.09 -6.65
CA SER A 45 -44.26 16.49 -6.90
C SER A 45 -43.11 16.64 -7.90
N ALA A 46 -43.15 17.70 -8.72
CA ALA A 46 -42.06 17.99 -9.64
C ALA A 46 -40.80 18.37 -8.86
N SER A 47 -39.69 17.67 -9.10
CA SER A 47 -38.43 17.91 -8.39
C SER A 47 -37.98 19.37 -8.50
N PRO A 48 -37.88 20.12 -7.38
CA PRO A 48 -37.40 21.49 -7.38
C PRO A 48 -35.89 21.59 -7.65
N LEU A 49 -35.16 20.47 -7.52
CA LEU A 49 -33.70 20.44 -7.58
C LEU A 49 -33.16 20.84 -8.95
N GLN A 50 -33.84 20.47 -10.03
CA GLN A 50 -33.40 20.83 -11.38
C GLN A 50 -33.41 22.35 -11.58
N LYS A 51 -34.40 23.06 -11.02
CA LYS A 51 -34.46 24.53 -11.04
C LYS A 51 -33.41 25.15 -10.13
N LEU A 52 -33.16 24.54 -8.97
CA LEU A 52 -32.18 25.01 -8.01
C LEU A 52 -30.75 24.97 -8.58
N PHE A 53 -30.32 23.79 -9.04
CA PHE A 53 -28.97 23.59 -9.58
C PHE A 53 -28.80 24.13 -11.01
N GLY A 54 -29.89 24.24 -11.77
CA GLY A 54 -29.90 24.93 -13.07
C GLY A 54 -29.98 26.46 -12.97
N GLY A 55 -30.20 26.99 -11.76
CA GLY A 55 -30.28 28.41 -11.48
C GLY A 55 -28.91 29.08 -11.26
N PRO A 56 -28.90 30.36 -10.84
CA PRO A 56 -27.67 31.14 -10.67
C PRO A 56 -26.75 30.62 -9.55
N LEU A 57 -27.29 29.83 -8.61
CA LEU A 57 -26.51 29.22 -7.53
C LEU A 57 -25.66 28.04 -8.01
N GLY A 58 -25.98 27.44 -9.17
CA GLY A 58 -25.28 26.27 -9.69
C GLY A 58 -25.15 25.15 -8.64
N TYR A 59 -24.00 24.49 -8.63
CA TYR A 59 -23.62 23.48 -7.64
C TYR A 59 -22.80 24.06 -6.48
N SER A 60 -23.19 25.24 -5.97
CA SER A 60 -22.55 25.85 -4.79
C SER A 60 -23.01 25.21 -3.49
N GLU A 61 -22.22 25.39 -2.42
CA GLU A 61 -22.60 24.97 -1.06
C GLU A 61 -23.97 25.52 -0.64
N THR A 62 -24.26 26.79 -0.99
CA THR A 62 -25.57 27.42 -0.75
C THR A 62 -26.71 26.68 -1.46
N ALA A 63 -26.51 26.24 -2.70
CA ALA A 63 -27.51 25.46 -3.42
C ALA A 63 -27.77 24.12 -2.72
N PHE A 64 -26.72 23.42 -2.28
CA PHE A 64 -26.92 22.16 -1.57
C PHE A 64 -27.56 22.35 -0.18
N LEU A 65 -27.27 23.44 0.54
CA LEU A 65 -28.00 23.78 1.77
C LEU A 65 -29.47 24.07 1.50
N GLN A 66 -29.79 24.78 0.41
CA GLN A 66 -31.18 24.99 0.00
C GLN A 66 -31.88 23.68 -0.36
N ALA A 67 -31.16 22.71 -0.95
CA ALA A 67 -31.71 21.39 -1.22
C ALA A 67 -32.12 20.67 0.09
N VAL A 68 -31.31 20.79 1.15
CA VAL A 68 -31.68 20.27 2.48
C VAL A 68 -32.97 20.91 2.99
N VAL A 69 -33.11 22.23 2.90
CA VAL A 69 -34.34 22.93 3.30
C VAL A 69 -35.55 22.42 2.52
N LEU A 70 -35.41 22.19 1.21
CA LEU A 70 -36.50 21.65 0.39
C LEU A 70 -36.93 20.25 0.86
N TYR A 71 -36.00 19.38 1.27
CA TYR A 71 -36.35 18.08 1.84
C TYR A 71 -37.00 18.17 3.22
N GLU A 72 -36.63 19.15 4.03
CA GLU A 72 -37.27 19.41 5.34
C GLU A 72 -38.71 19.94 5.17
N GLU A 73 -38.94 20.81 4.19
CA GLU A 73 -40.26 21.37 3.89
C GLU A 73 -41.20 20.37 3.23
N ALA A 74 -40.66 19.47 2.42
CA ALA A 74 -41.46 18.55 1.61
C ALA A 74 -41.99 17.34 2.38
N ALA A 75 -41.32 16.91 3.45
CA ALA A 75 -41.70 15.73 4.20
C ALA A 75 -41.28 15.84 5.67
N ASP A 76 -42.18 15.48 6.59
CA ASP A 76 -41.80 15.26 7.97
C ASP A 76 -40.88 14.03 8.11
N GLU A 77 -40.32 13.78 9.31
CA GLU A 77 -39.39 12.67 9.53
C GLU A 77 -40.00 11.30 9.18
N ALA A 78 -41.27 11.07 9.52
CA ALA A 78 -41.92 9.79 9.30
C ALA A 78 -42.23 9.56 7.82
N GLU A 79 -42.64 10.61 7.11
CA GLU A 79 -42.84 10.58 5.67
C GLU A 79 -41.53 10.42 4.91
N PHE A 80 -40.50 11.18 5.29
CA PHE A 80 -39.17 11.09 4.69
C PHE A 80 -38.60 9.67 4.79
N GLU A 81 -38.71 9.03 5.96
CA GLU A 81 -38.29 7.64 6.14
C GLU A 81 -39.09 6.66 5.27
N ARG A 82 -40.42 6.82 5.18
CA ARG A 82 -41.27 5.97 4.32
C ARG A 82 -40.90 6.12 2.85
N VAL A 83 -40.68 7.34 2.37
CA VAL A 83 -40.28 7.58 0.98
C VAL A 83 -38.89 6.99 0.73
N CYS A 84 -37.95 7.14 1.67
CA CYS A 84 -36.64 6.51 1.58
C CYS A 84 -36.73 4.98 1.50
N ASP A 85 -37.63 4.33 2.24
CA ASP A 85 -37.88 2.88 2.14
C ASP A 85 -38.38 2.48 0.75
N VAL A 86 -39.34 3.24 0.20
CA VAL A 86 -39.89 2.99 -1.13
C VAL A 86 -38.81 3.15 -2.20
N VAL A 87 -38.05 4.25 -2.18
CA VAL A 87 -36.96 4.49 -3.13
C VAL A 87 -35.90 3.39 -3.00
N ALA A 88 -35.44 3.10 -1.78
CA ALA A 88 -34.44 2.07 -1.54
C ALA A 88 -34.90 0.70 -2.05
N SER A 89 -36.19 0.35 -1.91
CA SER A 89 -36.74 -0.92 -2.42
C SER A 89 -36.64 -1.06 -3.95
N ARG A 90 -36.65 0.07 -4.68
CA ARG A 90 -36.61 0.14 -6.15
C ARG A 90 -35.20 0.32 -6.71
N THR A 91 -34.25 0.77 -5.89
CA THR A 91 -32.85 0.98 -6.27
C THR A 91 -32.07 -0.33 -6.22
N GLU A 92 -31.44 -0.73 -7.33
CA GLU A 92 -30.62 -1.95 -7.42
C GLU A 92 -29.15 -1.60 -7.72
N ILE A 93 -28.23 -2.01 -6.85
CA ILE A 93 -26.79 -1.81 -7.11
C ILE A 93 -26.34 -2.65 -8.31
N HIS A 94 -25.55 -2.09 -9.22
CA HIS A 94 -24.93 -2.86 -10.31
C HIS A 94 -24.15 -4.08 -9.78
N ALA A 95 -24.26 -5.21 -10.47
CA ALA A 95 -23.67 -6.49 -10.05
C ALA A 95 -22.16 -6.40 -9.80
N GLU A 96 -21.46 -5.60 -10.61
CA GLU A 96 -20.02 -5.37 -10.50
C GLU A 96 -19.63 -4.72 -9.17
N PHE A 97 -20.45 -3.81 -8.63
CA PHE A 97 -20.21 -3.22 -7.32
C PHE A 97 -20.57 -4.19 -6.18
N LYS A 98 -21.60 -5.04 -6.36
CA LYS A 98 -21.91 -6.09 -5.38
C LYS A 98 -20.73 -7.05 -5.21
N GLU A 99 -20.12 -7.47 -6.32
CA GLU A 99 -18.92 -8.33 -6.30
C GLU A 99 -17.73 -7.62 -5.64
N LEU A 100 -17.44 -6.38 -6.06
CA LEU A 100 -16.36 -5.57 -5.48
C LEU A 100 -16.51 -5.39 -3.96
N PHE A 101 -17.72 -5.08 -3.49
CA PHE A 101 -18.00 -4.87 -2.08
C PHE A 101 -18.00 -6.19 -1.29
N GLY A 102 -18.42 -7.29 -1.90
CA GLY A 102 -18.29 -8.63 -1.34
C GLY A 102 -16.83 -9.02 -1.11
N MET A 103 -15.94 -8.77 -2.07
CA MET A 103 -14.50 -8.99 -1.92
C MET A 103 -13.87 -8.07 -0.87
N ALA A 104 -14.29 -6.80 -0.80
CA ALA A 104 -13.82 -5.89 0.24
C ALA A 104 -14.26 -6.31 1.64
N ALA A 105 -15.40 -7.00 1.78
CA ALA A 105 -15.86 -7.52 3.07
C ALA A 105 -14.94 -8.61 3.64
N THR A 106 -14.19 -9.32 2.79
CA THR A 106 -13.27 -10.39 3.22
C THR A 106 -11.86 -9.91 3.52
N GLU A 107 -11.53 -8.65 3.22
CA GLU A 107 -10.17 -8.12 3.29
C GLU A 107 -10.05 -6.96 4.29
N ASN A 108 -9.22 -7.13 5.32
CA ASN A 108 -9.06 -6.11 6.37
C ASN A 108 -8.17 -4.92 5.97
N HIS A 109 -7.49 -5.00 4.83
CA HIS A 109 -6.64 -3.94 4.29
C HIS A 109 -7.32 -3.11 3.19
N VAL A 110 -8.55 -3.46 2.80
CA VAL A 110 -9.35 -2.72 1.83
C VAL A 110 -10.60 -2.18 2.50
N GLY A 111 -10.84 -0.88 2.37
CA GLY A 111 -12.06 -0.24 2.84
C GLY A 111 -12.85 0.34 1.69
N VAL A 112 -14.17 0.38 1.84
CA VAL A 112 -15.07 1.02 0.89
C VAL A 112 -15.87 2.10 1.60
N VAL A 113 -16.01 3.24 0.94
CA VAL A 113 -16.90 4.33 1.35
C VAL A 113 -17.71 4.83 0.16
N VAL A 114 -19.00 5.02 0.37
CA VAL A 114 -19.89 5.68 -0.57
C VAL A 114 -20.00 7.15 -0.16
N VAL A 115 -19.78 8.07 -1.10
CA VAL A 115 -19.84 9.51 -0.85
C VAL A 115 -20.86 10.15 -1.78
N THR A 116 -22.02 10.53 -1.25
CA THR A 116 -23.15 11.04 -2.03
C THR A 116 -23.44 12.50 -1.74
N CYS A 117 -23.75 13.27 -2.78
CA CYS A 117 -24.38 14.59 -2.67
C CYS A 117 -25.92 14.52 -2.67
N GLY A 118 -26.48 13.34 -2.96
CA GLY A 118 -27.90 13.02 -2.88
C GLY A 118 -28.30 12.57 -1.49
N ILE A 119 -29.34 11.72 -1.40
CA ILE A 119 -30.00 11.37 -0.13
C ILE A 119 -29.24 10.24 0.58
N ARG A 120 -28.44 10.57 1.61
CA ARG A 120 -27.67 9.58 2.39
C ARG A 120 -28.52 8.40 2.84
N ARG A 121 -29.71 8.68 3.36
CA ARG A 121 -30.57 7.70 4.01
C ARG A 121 -31.07 6.60 3.06
N VAL A 122 -31.30 6.94 1.79
CA VAL A 122 -31.65 5.95 0.76
C VAL A 122 -30.50 4.95 0.60
N TRP A 123 -29.26 5.44 0.46
CA TRP A 123 -28.09 4.59 0.28
C TRP A 123 -27.76 3.73 1.51
N ASP A 124 -27.97 4.26 2.73
CA ASP A 124 -27.89 3.46 3.96
C ASP A 124 -28.85 2.26 3.92
N LYS A 125 -30.11 2.48 3.51
CA LYS A 125 -31.14 1.43 3.40
C LYS A 125 -30.84 0.44 2.28
N VAL A 126 -30.37 0.91 1.12
CA VAL A 126 -29.97 0.06 -0.01
C VAL A 126 -28.82 -0.87 0.41
N LEU A 127 -27.76 -0.34 1.03
CA LEU A 127 -26.63 -1.15 1.50
C LEU A 127 -27.03 -2.10 2.63
N GLN A 128 -27.95 -1.69 3.51
CA GLN A 128 -28.49 -2.57 4.55
C GLN A 128 -29.25 -3.76 3.95
N ARG A 129 -30.09 -3.52 2.94
CA ARG A 129 -30.83 -4.58 2.23
C ARG A 129 -29.89 -5.58 1.57
N GLU A 130 -28.80 -5.11 0.98
CA GLU A 130 -27.79 -5.97 0.33
C GLU A 130 -26.84 -6.65 1.35
N GLY A 131 -27.01 -6.43 2.66
CA GLY A 131 -26.13 -7.00 3.70
C GLY A 131 -24.73 -6.36 3.77
N LEU A 132 -24.54 -5.20 3.14
CA LEU A 132 -23.25 -4.53 2.98
C LEU A 132 -23.01 -3.38 3.97
N SER A 133 -23.99 -3.02 4.80
CA SER A 133 -23.92 -1.88 5.74
C SER A 133 -22.81 -1.97 6.79
N ARG A 134 -22.29 -3.17 7.07
CA ARG A 134 -21.12 -3.36 7.95
C ARG A 134 -19.79 -3.12 7.23
N THR A 135 -19.75 -3.38 5.93
CA THR A 135 -18.55 -3.29 5.09
C THR A 135 -18.38 -1.88 4.53
N VAL A 136 -19.47 -1.36 3.98
CA VAL A 136 -19.52 -0.10 3.24
C VAL A 136 -20.18 0.96 4.11
N GLN A 137 -19.47 2.06 4.35
CA GLN A 137 -20.00 3.22 5.07
C GLN A 137 -20.48 4.27 4.07
N VAL A 138 -21.52 5.04 4.42
CA VAL A 138 -22.02 6.14 3.60
C VAL A 138 -21.70 7.49 4.26
N ILE A 139 -21.10 8.37 3.48
CA ILE A 139 -20.90 9.78 3.81
C ILE A 139 -21.80 10.59 2.89
N GLY A 140 -22.81 11.23 3.46
CA GLY A 140 -23.77 12.02 2.71
C GLY A 140 -24.52 12.98 3.64
N GLY A 141 -25.48 13.71 3.06
CA GLY A 141 -26.45 14.51 3.79
C GLY A 141 -27.83 14.38 3.14
N SER A 142 -28.79 15.14 3.64
CA SER A 142 -30.12 15.37 3.05
C SER A 142 -31.04 16.11 4.01
N ARG A 143 -30.79 15.93 5.32
CA ARG A 143 -31.56 16.52 6.42
C ARG A 143 -30.65 17.37 7.29
N ILE A 144 -31.22 18.31 8.04
CA ILE A 144 -30.48 19.14 9.00
C ILE A 144 -29.81 18.26 10.06
N SER A 145 -30.47 17.16 10.44
CA SER A 145 -29.96 16.17 11.40
C SER A 145 -28.72 15.40 10.93
N ASP A 146 -28.44 15.37 9.61
CA ASP A 146 -27.21 14.77 9.08
C ASP A 146 -25.95 15.59 9.41
N ASP A 147 -26.15 16.85 9.80
CA ASP A 147 -25.12 17.81 10.22
C ASP A 147 -24.01 18.03 9.16
N MET A 148 -24.29 17.72 7.89
CA MET A 148 -23.32 17.87 6.81
C MET A 148 -24.01 17.93 5.45
N VAL A 149 -23.40 18.69 4.55
CA VAL A 149 -23.72 18.72 3.13
C VAL A 149 -22.48 18.29 2.35
N VAL A 150 -22.67 17.46 1.32
CA VAL A 150 -21.57 16.95 0.50
C VAL A 150 -21.60 17.64 -0.86
N THR A 151 -20.63 18.54 -1.06
CA THR A 151 -20.36 19.21 -2.34
C THR A 151 -19.20 18.52 -3.08
N PRO A 152 -18.94 18.86 -4.35
CA PRO A 152 -17.74 18.38 -5.07
C PRO A 152 -16.43 18.58 -4.28
N GLU A 153 -16.28 19.74 -3.63
CA GLU A 153 -15.11 20.07 -2.81
C GLU A 153 -15.04 19.21 -1.54
N VAL A 154 -16.18 18.84 -0.97
CA VAL A 154 -16.23 17.92 0.18
C VAL A 154 -15.78 16.52 -0.24
N LYS A 155 -16.23 16.02 -1.39
CA LYS A 155 -15.75 14.73 -1.94
C LYS A 155 -14.23 14.74 -2.14
N ALA A 156 -13.70 15.80 -2.75
CA ALA A 156 -12.26 15.99 -2.94
C ALA A 156 -11.48 16.02 -1.61
N ARG A 157 -12.01 16.71 -0.60
CA ARG A 157 -11.38 16.77 0.73
C ARG A 157 -11.35 15.41 1.43
N ILE A 158 -12.40 14.60 1.29
CA ILE A 158 -12.44 13.23 1.83
C ILE A 158 -11.32 12.40 1.19
N VAL A 159 -11.21 12.42 -0.14
CA VAL A 159 -10.14 11.71 -0.87
C VAL A 159 -8.76 12.22 -0.49
N ALA A 160 -8.55 13.54 -0.49
CA ALA A 160 -7.26 14.14 -0.16
C ALA A 160 -6.81 13.83 1.26
N ARG A 161 -7.75 13.78 2.22
CA ARG A 161 -7.45 13.39 3.61
C ARG A 161 -7.00 11.94 3.70
N LEU A 162 -7.76 11.01 3.10
CA LEU A 162 -7.39 9.58 3.05
C LEU A 162 -6.00 9.40 2.41
N GLN A 163 -5.75 10.06 1.29
CA GLN A 163 -4.49 9.95 0.57
C GLN A 163 -3.31 10.55 1.35
N ARG A 164 -3.45 11.79 1.85
CA ARG A 164 -2.30 12.58 2.36
C ARG A 164 -2.05 12.39 3.85
N GLU A 165 -3.09 12.35 4.66
CA GLU A 165 -2.97 12.22 6.12
C GLU A 165 -2.81 10.75 6.51
N GLU A 166 -3.68 9.88 5.98
CA GLU A 166 -3.71 8.46 6.34
C GLU A 166 -2.76 7.60 5.48
N LYS A 167 -2.25 8.18 4.39
CA LYS A 167 -1.29 7.53 3.47
C LYS A 167 -1.81 6.19 2.93
N VAL A 168 -3.12 6.10 2.70
CA VAL A 168 -3.76 4.95 2.05
C VAL A 168 -3.86 5.19 0.54
N ARG A 169 -3.83 4.12 -0.26
CA ARG A 169 -4.14 4.22 -1.69
C ARG A 169 -5.59 4.58 -1.86
N VAL A 170 -5.93 5.59 -2.66
CA VAL A 170 -7.32 5.92 -2.93
C VAL A 170 -7.68 5.63 -4.39
N TRP A 171 -8.70 4.80 -4.58
CA TRP A 171 -9.40 4.64 -5.86
C TRP A 171 -10.70 5.42 -5.78
N ALA A 172 -10.88 6.43 -6.64
CA ALA A 172 -12.13 7.17 -6.73
C ALA A 172 -12.94 6.71 -7.95
N ILE A 173 -14.25 6.54 -7.76
CA ILE A 173 -15.19 6.09 -8.80
C ILE A 173 -16.39 7.04 -8.81
N GLY A 174 -16.72 7.63 -9.97
CA GLY A 174 -17.88 8.51 -10.11
C GLY A 174 -18.34 8.64 -11.57
N ASP A 175 -19.45 9.34 -11.83
CA ASP A 175 -20.06 9.39 -13.18
C ASP A 175 -20.18 10.80 -13.77
N SER A 176 -20.00 11.84 -12.94
CA SER A 176 -20.43 13.20 -13.24
C SER A 176 -19.33 14.27 -13.05
N PRO A 177 -19.53 15.51 -13.54
CA PRO A 177 -18.58 16.61 -13.29
C PRO A 177 -18.40 16.94 -11.80
N LEU A 178 -19.38 16.61 -10.97
CA LEU A 178 -19.32 16.81 -9.52
C LEU A 178 -18.27 15.90 -8.86
N ASP A 179 -17.87 14.84 -9.55
CA ASP A 179 -16.90 13.87 -9.07
C ASP A 179 -15.47 14.17 -9.55
N LEU A 180 -15.29 15.04 -10.56
CA LEU A 180 -13.97 15.39 -11.07
C LEU A 180 -13.00 15.84 -9.96
N PRO A 181 -13.40 16.69 -8.99
CA PRO A 181 -12.50 17.07 -7.91
C PRO A 181 -12.04 15.89 -7.04
N MET A 182 -12.88 14.86 -6.82
CA MET A 182 -12.48 13.68 -6.07
C MET A 182 -11.67 12.68 -6.90
N LEU A 183 -11.95 12.58 -8.20
CA LEU A 183 -11.20 11.78 -9.15
C LEU A 183 -9.76 12.32 -9.30
N GLU A 184 -9.59 13.63 -9.33
CA GLU A 184 -8.29 14.30 -9.41
C GLU A 184 -7.47 14.20 -8.13
N ALA A 185 -8.14 14.12 -6.98
CA ALA A 185 -7.48 13.97 -5.69
C ALA A 185 -7.00 12.52 -5.43
N ALA A 186 -7.49 11.54 -6.18
CA ALA A 186 -7.23 10.12 -5.95
C ALA A 186 -5.91 9.66 -6.61
N ASP A 187 -5.39 8.51 -6.18
CA ASP A 187 -4.25 7.87 -6.86
C ASP A 187 -4.69 7.22 -8.18
N GLU A 188 -5.93 6.75 -8.23
CA GLU A 188 -6.54 6.08 -9.37
C GLU A 188 -7.99 6.56 -9.53
N ALA A 189 -8.38 6.89 -10.77
CA ALA A 189 -9.70 7.41 -11.09
C ALA A 189 -10.42 6.51 -12.09
N ILE A 190 -11.68 6.19 -11.80
CA ILE A 190 -12.59 5.47 -12.70
C ILE A 190 -13.86 6.28 -12.91
N VAL A 191 -14.22 6.47 -14.17
CA VAL A 191 -15.48 7.08 -14.57
C VAL A 191 -16.46 5.98 -14.93
N VAL A 192 -17.62 5.95 -14.26
CA VAL A 192 -18.72 5.09 -14.67
C VAL A 192 -19.41 5.71 -15.88
N THR A 193 -19.52 4.91 -16.94
CA THR A 193 -20.18 5.27 -18.18
C THR A 193 -21.46 4.47 -18.31
N GLY A 194 -22.58 5.12 -17.98
CA GLY A 194 -23.93 4.61 -18.20
C GLY A 194 -24.39 4.73 -19.65
N GLU A 195 -25.63 4.31 -19.88
CA GLU A 195 -26.33 4.50 -21.15
C GLU A 195 -26.47 5.99 -21.51
N GLU A 196 -26.37 6.33 -22.79
CA GLU A 196 -26.40 7.72 -23.29
C GLU A 196 -27.64 8.52 -22.85
N GLN A 197 -28.78 7.84 -22.72
CA GLN A 197 -30.04 8.45 -22.30
C GLN A 197 -30.09 8.86 -20.82
N HIS A 198 -29.30 8.23 -19.96
CA HIS A 198 -29.33 8.44 -18.50
C HIS A 198 -28.08 9.19 -17.98
N ARG A 199 -26.96 9.08 -18.70
CA ARG A 199 -25.67 9.63 -18.29
C ARG A 199 -25.60 11.16 -18.39
N SER A 200 -24.79 11.80 -17.55
CA SER A 200 -24.58 13.26 -17.58
C SER A 200 -24.04 13.73 -18.94
N ARG A 201 -24.69 14.73 -19.55
CA ARG A 201 -24.30 15.32 -20.84
C ARG A 201 -23.10 16.26 -20.75
N SER A 202 -22.94 16.93 -19.62
CA SER A 202 -21.83 17.87 -19.39
C SER A 202 -20.52 17.18 -19.01
N MET A 203 -20.56 15.87 -18.72
CA MET A 203 -19.37 15.12 -18.31
C MET A 203 -18.36 14.96 -19.44
N ASP A 204 -18.79 14.80 -20.69
CA ASP A 204 -17.87 14.46 -21.78
C ASP A 204 -16.88 15.62 -22.05
N ASP A 205 -17.37 16.86 -22.10
CA ASP A 205 -16.53 18.06 -22.23
C ASP A 205 -15.68 18.32 -20.98
N ALA A 206 -16.27 18.19 -19.79
CA ALA A 206 -15.56 18.41 -18.52
C ALA A 206 -14.43 17.40 -18.30
N LEU A 207 -14.64 16.14 -18.70
CA LEU A 207 -13.65 15.08 -18.62
C LEU A 207 -12.53 15.28 -19.66
N LEU A 208 -12.89 15.72 -20.87
CA LEU A 208 -11.91 16.03 -21.91
C LEU A 208 -11.00 17.19 -21.50
N GLU A 209 -11.58 18.23 -20.89
CA GLU A 209 -10.83 19.33 -20.27
C GLU A 209 -9.91 18.78 -19.18
N ALA A 210 -10.46 18.08 -18.18
CA ALA A 210 -9.70 17.55 -17.05
C ALA A 210 -8.47 16.72 -17.48
N ILE A 211 -8.64 15.85 -18.49
CA ILE A 211 -7.56 15.01 -19.00
C ILE A 211 -6.50 15.85 -19.74
N LYS A 212 -6.92 16.80 -20.58
CA LYS A 212 -6.00 17.56 -21.45
C LYS A 212 -5.29 18.71 -20.74
N THR A 213 -5.96 19.41 -19.84
CA THR A 213 -5.46 20.65 -19.23
C THR A 213 -5.01 20.45 -17.78
N ARG A 214 -5.72 19.60 -17.02
CA ARG A 214 -5.47 19.38 -15.59
C ARG A 214 -4.68 18.11 -15.28
N GLY A 215 -4.42 17.27 -16.29
CA GLY A 215 -3.59 16.07 -16.18
C GLY A 215 -4.28 14.89 -15.50
N LEU A 216 -5.62 14.87 -15.46
CA LEU A 216 -6.38 13.75 -14.93
C LEU A 216 -6.05 12.45 -15.70
N ARG A 217 -5.68 11.41 -14.96
CA ARG A 217 -5.49 10.05 -15.49
C ARG A 217 -6.64 9.17 -15.01
N ALA A 218 -7.63 8.99 -15.86
CA ALA A 218 -8.81 8.18 -15.55
C ALA A 218 -8.99 7.03 -16.55
N ARG A 219 -9.79 6.05 -16.14
CA ARG A 219 -10.29 4.96 -16.99
C ARG A 219 -11.82 4.95 -16.96
N GLN A 220 -12.49 4.33 -17.92
CA GLN A 220 -13.94 4.19 -17.92
C GLN A 220 -14.41 2.75 -17.70
N ALA A 221 -15.38 2.59 -16.81
CA ALA A 221 -16.14 1.36 -16.63
C ALA A 221 -17.51 1.51 -17.30
N LEU A 222 -17.80 0.69 -18.31
CA LEU A 222 -19.08 0.73 -19.02
C LEU A 222 -20.10 -0.12 -18.23
N LEU A 223 -21.15 0.52 -17.71
CA LEU A 223 -22.19 -0.13 -16.89
C LEU A 223 -23.59 0.28 -17.41
N PRO A 224 -24.35 -0.61 -18.07
CA PRO A 224 -24.02 -2.00 -18.40
C PRO A 224 -22.91 -2.12 -19.47
N SER A 225 -22.34 -3.31 -19.61
CA SER A 225 -21.14 -3.56 -20.45
C SER A 225 -21.27 -3.24 -21.94
N ASN A 226 -22.51 -3.08 -22.42
CA ASN A 226 -22.92 -2.69 -23.78
C ASN A 226 -23.11 -1.17 -23.96
N ALA A 227 -22.97 -0.35 -22.91
CA ALA A 227 -23.05 1.10 -23.03
C ALA A 227 -21.96 1.64 -23.97
N SER A 228 -22.29 2.66 -24.76
CA SER A 228 -21.31 3.36 -25.59
C SER A 228 -20.27 4.08 -24.73
N PRO A 229 -18.97 4.06 -25.08
CA PRO A 229 -17.96 4.81 -24.34
C PRO A 229 -18.24 6.32 -24.35
N ARG A 230 -17.83 7.03 -23.29
CA ARG A 230 -17.95 8.50 -23.21
C ARG A 230 -16.95 9.21 -24.12
N LEU A 231 -15.69 8.80 -24.01
CA LEU A 231 -14.58 9.26 -24.84
C LEU A 231 -13.91 8.06 -25.51
N SER A 232 -13.13 8.31 -26.56
CA SER A 232 -12.39 7.24 -27.25
C SER A 232 -11.44 6.52 -26.29
N TYR A 233 -11.18 5.23 -26.53
CA TYR A 233 -10.28 4.44 -25.68
C TYR A 233 -8.83 4.94 -25.66
N ALA A 234 -8.43 5.77 -26.62
CA ALA A 234 -7.13 6.43 -26.62
C ALA A 234 -7.05 7.55 -25.56
N VAL A 235 -8.18 8.22 -25.28
CA VAL A 235 -8.26 9.32 -24.31
C VAL A 235 -8.66 8.80 -22.93
N LEU A 236 -9.61 7.87 -22.89
CA LEU A 236 -10.16 7.30 -21.66
C LEU A 236 -10.19 5.77 -21.79
N PRO A 237 -9.11 5.07 -21.39
CA PRO A 237 -9.02 3.62 -21.55
C PRO A 237 -10.13 2.88 -20.81
N ARG A 238 -10.56 1.74 -21.36
CA ARG A 238 -11.59 0.90 -20.75
C ARG A 238 -11.01 0.08 -19.60
N ILE A 239 -11.78 -0.05 -18.52
CA ILE A 239 -11.54 -1.02 -17.46
C ILE A 239 -12.84 -1.78 -17.14
N ARG A 240 -12.71 -3.01 -16.64
CA ARG A 240 -13.84 -3.77 -16.09
C ARG A 240 -13.61 -3.95 -14.60
N LEU A 241 -14.61 -3.59 -13.79
CA LEU A 241 -14.54 -3.65 -12.34
C LEU A 241 -14.47 -5.09 -11.80
N THR A 242 -14.72 -6.09 -12.63
CA THR A 242 -14.63 -7.52 -12.30
C THR A 242 -13.37 -8.19 -12.85
N ASN A 243 -12.54 -7.48 -13.63
CA ASN A 243 -11.32 -8.06 -14.18
C ASN A 243 -10.16 -7.98 -13.19
N GLU A 244 -9.27 -8.97 -13.27
CA GLU A 244 -7.98 -9.02 -12.53
C GLU A 244 -7.13 -7.75 -12.70
N GLU A 245 -7.18 -7.09 -13.86
CA GLU A 245 -6.48 -5.82 -14.09
C GLU A 245 -6.89 -4.71 -13.11
N PHE A 246 -8.16 -4.71 -12.67
CA PHE A 246 -8.68 -3.81 -11.65
C PHE A 246 -8.53 -4.40 -10.24
N LEU A 247 -8.98 -5.65 -10.07
CA LEU A 247 -9.08 -6.27 -8.76
C LEU A 247 -7.71 -6.48 -8.11
N ARG A 248 -6.71 -6.98 -8.86
CA ARG A 248 -5.39 -7.25 -8.30
C ARG A 248 -4.73 -5.99 -7.72
N PRO A 249 -4.69 -4.83 -8.41
CA PRO A 249 -4.17 -3.59 -7.82
C PRO A 249 -4.94 -3.03 -6.63
N VAL A 250 -6.25 -3.27 -6.55
CA VAL A 250 -7.10 -2.84 -5.42
C VAL A 250 -6.86 -3.72 -4.18
N PHE A 251 -6.84 -5.04 -4.38
CA PHE A 251 -6.78 -6.04 -3.31
C PHE A 251 -5.37 -6.53 -2.97
N SER A 252 -4.36 -6.15 -3.75
CA SER A 252 -2.96 -6.41 -3.40
C SER A 252 -2.57 -5.68 -2.12
N ARG A 253 -2.02 -6.41 -1.15
CA ARG A 253 -1.41 -5.80 0.03
C ARG A 253 -0.24 -4.92 -0.39
N ARG A 254 -0.31 -3.63 -0.07
CA ARG A 254 0.84 -2.72 -0.11
C ARG A 254 1.75 -3.11 1.04
N ARG A 255 2.71 -3.99 0.75
CA ARG A 255 3.79 -4.41 1.65
C ARG A 255 4.53 -3.20 2.20
N ARG A 256 4.05 -2.60 3.30
CA ARG A 256 4.79 -1.58 4.04
C ARG A 256 5.96 -2.31 4.69
N LEU A 257 7.13 -2.12 4.11
CA LEU A 257 8.37 -2.67 4.64
C LEU A 257 8.62 -2.11 6.04
N HIS A 258 9.20 -2.93 6.91
CA HIS A 258 9.60 -2.48 8.23
C HIS A 258 10.65 -1.35 8.10
N GLN A 259 10.55 -0.33 8.96
CA GLN A 259 11.38 0.90 8.87
C GLN A 259 12.89 0.65 8.97
N ASN A 260 13.31 -0.42 9.66
CA ASN A 260 14.71 -0.82 9.81
C ASN A 260 15.25 -1.68 8.66
N VAL A 261 14.56 -1.69 7.51
CA VAL A 261 14.98 -2.43 6.31
C VAL A 261 15.61 -1.45 5.31
N TRP A 262 16.89 -1.64 5.05
CA TRP A 262 17.57 -0.98 3.94
C TRP A 262 17.67 -1.96 2.76
N HIS A 263 17.39 -1.48 1.55
CA HIS A 263 17.60 -2.29 0.36
C HIS A 263 18.07 -1.50 -0.86
N ALA A 264 18.88 -2.13 -1.69
CA ALA A 264 19.37 -1.55 -2.94
C ALA A 264 18.54 -1.94 -4.18
N THR A 265 17.35 -2.54 -4.01
CA THR A 265 16.50 -3.11 -5.10
C THR A 265 16.37 -2.23 -6.35
N ALA A 266 16.21 -0.91 -6.19
CA ALA A 266 16.01 0.03 -7.29
C ALA A 266 17.32 0.59 -7.90
N LYS A 267 18.48 0.33 -7.28
CA LYS A 267 19.77 0.86 -7.73
C LYS A 267 20.31 0.03 -8.90
N ASP A 268 20.88 0.69 -9.91
CA ASP A 268 21.45 -0.01 -11.07
C ASP A 268 22.62 -0.91 -10.70
N ALA A 269 23.43 -0.51 -9.71
CA ALA A 269 24.50 -1.36 -9.15
C ALA A 269 23.94 -2.71 -8.64
N ALA A 270 22.77 -2.71 -8.00
CA ALA A 270 22.14 -3.94 -7.55
C ALA A 270 21.73 -4.83 -8.74
N LYS A 271 21.20 -4.24 -9.83
CA LYS A 271 20.85 -5.01 -11.04
C LYS A 271 22.07 -5.74 -11.62
N VAL A 272 23.22 -5.06 -11.69
CA VAL A 272 24.48 -5.63 -12.19
C VAL A 272 24.99 -6.73 -11.26
N LEU A 273 25.08 -6.46 -9.96
CA LEU A 273 25.61 -7.41 -8.97
C LEU A 273 24.74 -8.68 -8.84
N MET A 274 23.44 -8.58 -9.10
CA MET A 274 22.53 -9.73 -9.03
C MET A 274 22.53 -10.63 -10.25
N ALA A 275 22.90 -10.12 -11.43
CA ALA A 275 22.85 -10.91 -12.66
C ALA A 275 23.60 -12.26 -12.54
N PRO A 276 24.87 -12.31 -12.08
CA PRO A 276 25.60 -13.57 -11.96
C PRO A 276 25.04 -14.52 -10.89
N THR A 277 24.34 -14.03 -9.86
CA THR A 277 23.74 -14.93 -8.84
C THR A 277 22.49 -15.65 -9.34
N ARG A 278 21.84 -15.08 -10.36
CA ARG A 278 20.61 -15.61 -10.98
C ARG A 278 20.88 -16.46 -12.21
N ASP A 279 22.05 -16.31 -12.83
CA ASP A 279 22.45 -17.10 -13.98
C ASP A 279 22.67 -18.57 -13.56
N ALA A 280 21.86 -19.48 -14.12
CA ALA A 280 21.94 -20.90 -13.83
C ALA A 280 23.26 -21.55 -14.30
N SER A 281 23.96 -20.94 -15.27
CA SER A 281 25.26 -21.38 -15.74
C SER A 281 26.41 -21.03 -14.79
N VAL A 282 26.17 -20.15 -13.81
CA VAL A 282 27.16 -19.73 -12.81
C VAL A 282 27.02 -20.56 -11.54
N ALA A 283 28.09 -21.25 -11.16
CA ALA A 283 28.15 -22.10 -9.96
C ALA A 283 29.57 -22.12 -9.36
N GLY A 284 29.71 -22.71 -8.17
CA GLY A 284 30.99 -22.94 -7.53
C GLY A 284 31.75 -21.64 -7.22
N PRO A 285 33.08 -21.58 -7.48
CA PRO A 285 33.90 -20.41 -7.17
C PRO A 285 33.40 -19.10 -7.79
N ARG A 286 32.86 -19.15 -9.02
CA ARG A 286 32.31 -17.96 -9.70
C ARG A 286 31.08 -17.43 -9.00
N LEU A 287 30.20 -18.32 -8.55
CA LEU A 287 29.01 -17.92 -7.78
C LEU A 287 29.40 -17.38 -6.41
N ARG A 288 30.40 -17.98 -5.75
CA ARG A 288 30.94 -17.45 -4.48
C ARG A 288 31.51 -16.05 -4.65
N LYS A 289 32.25 -15.79 -5.73
CA LYS A 289 32.76 -14.45 -6.05
C LYS A 289 31.62 -13.44 -6.27
N ALA A 290 30.56 -13.82 -6.98
CA ALA A 290 29.39 -12.95 -7.14
C ALA A 290 28.75 -12.60 -5.79
N HIS A 291 28.60 -13.57 -4.88
CA HIS A 291 28.09 -13.29 -3.52
C HIS A 291 29.06 -12.44 -2.67
N ALA A 292 30.37 -12.59 -2.86
CA ALA A 292 31.38 -11.76 -2.22
C ALA A 292 31.30 -10.30 -2.70
N ASP A 293 31.13 -10.06 -4.01
CA ASP A 293 30.98 -8.70 -4.56
C ASP A 293 29.74 -8.00 -3.99
N ILE A 294 28.65 -8.76 -3.75
CA ILE A 294 27.47 -8.27 -3.04
C ILE A 294 27.79 -7.92 -1.59
N GLY A 295 28.53 -8.78 -0.89
CA GLY A 295 28.96 -8.53 0.48
C GLY A 295 29.74 -7.22 0.60
N LEU A 296 30.73 -7.02 -0.26
CA LEU A 296 31.54 -5.81 -0.28
C LEU A 296 30.71 -4.55 -0.55
N TYR A 297 29.75 -4.63 -1.49
CA TYR A 297 28.82 -3.53 -1.75
C TYR A 297 27.98 -3.17 -0.51
N LEU A 298 27.46 -4.17 0.21
CA LEU A 298 26.68 -3.93 1.43
C LEU A 298 27.55 -3.43 2.59
N ALA A 299 28.80 -3.90 2.67
CA ALA A 299 29.76 -3.46 3.68
C ALA A 299 30.09 -1.97 3.54
N TRP A 300 30.16 -1.43 2.33
CA TRP A 300 30.45 -0.01 2.10
C TRP A 300 29.20 0.87 1.94
N GLY A 301 28.12 0.34 1.39
CA GLY A 301 26.91 1.12 1.08
C GLY A 301 25.85 1.13 2.17
N PHE A 302 25.86 0.16 3.10
CA PHE A 302 24.84 0.02 4.14
C PHE A 302 25.41 0.13 5.55
N LEU A 303 26.51 -0.58 5.86
CA LEU A 303 27.04 -0.59 7.24
C LEU A 303 27.48 0.79 7.74
N PRO A 304 28.16 1.66 6.96
CA PRO A 304 28.60 2.97 7.45
C PRO A 304 27.42 3.92 7.71
N GLU A 305 26.37 3.85 6.88
CA GLU A 305 25.13 4.61 7.08
C GLU A 305 24.42 4.21 8.37
N LEU A 306 24.45 2.92 8.71
CA LEU A 306 23.78 2.38 9.89
C LEU A 306 24.61 2.54 11.18
N LEU A 307 25.90 2.20 11.13
CA LEU A 307 26.76 2.06 12.30
C LEU A 307 27.60 3.32 12.55
N GLY A 308 27.79 4.14 11.51
CA GLY A 308 28.72 5.25 11.51
C GLY A 308 30.16 4.81 11.32
N VAL A 309 31.03 5.81 11.17
CA VAL A 309 32.48 5.64 11.14
C VAL A 309 33.11 6.19 12.42
N GLU A 310 34.36 5.78 12.67
CA GLU A 310 35.23 6.32 13.70
C GLU A 310 36.61 6.63 13.12
N GLU A 311 37.28 7.61 13.72
CA GLU A 311 38.65 7.95 13.36
C GLU A 311 39.64 7.03 14.10
N TYR A 312 40.76 6.71 13.45
CA TYR A 312 41.88 6.00 14.09
C TYR A 312 43.23 6.56 13.63
N PRO A 313 44.26 6.56 14.49
CA PRO A 313 45.59 7.01 14.10
C PRO A 313 46.22 6.02 13.12
N MET A 314 46.76 6.54 12.02
CA MET A 314 47.49 5.77 11.01
C MET A 314 48.78 6.48 10.59
N GLN A 315 49.78 5.69 10.20
CA GLN A 315 51.04 6.20 9.69
C GLN A 315 50.85 6.68 8.24
N HIS A 316 51.06 7.96 7.99
CA HIS A 316 51.08 8.52 6.64
C HIS A 316 52.34 8.06 5.89
N VAL A 317 52.23 7.95 4.57
CA VAL A 317 53.35 7.54 3.69
C VAL A 317 54.56 8.48 3.78
N GLN A 318 54.38 9.71 4.27
CA GLN A 318 55.45 10.69 4.49
C GLN A 318 56.09 10.61 5.89
N GLY A 319 55.75 9.61 6.70
CA GLY A 319 56.43 9.39 7.99
C GLY A 319 55.83 10.10 9.21
N HIS A 320 54.73 10.84 9.06
CA HIS A 320 53.99 11.42 10.19
C HIS A 320 52.66 10.67 10.46
N GLN A 321 52.04 10.90 11.61
CA GLN A 321 50.72 10.35 11.94
C GLN A 321 49.60 11.21 11.34
N ILE A 322 48.50 10.56 10.91
CA ILE A 322 47.24 11.19 10.49
C ILE A 322 46.05 10.39 11.02
N MET A 323 44.85 10.96 10.93
CA MET A 323 43.61 10.25 11.24
C MET A 323 43.03 9.60 9.98
N GLY A 324 42.93 8.27 9.99
CA GLY A 324 42.15 7.49 9.04
C GLY A 324 40.73 7.25 9.55
N HIS A 325 39.87 6.67 8.71
CA HIS A 325 38.51 6.32 9.07
C HIS A 325 38.28 4.82 8.89
N ARG A 326 37.50 4.24 9.79
CA ARG A 326 37.01 2.87 9.70
C ARG A 326 35.59 2.78 10.26
N LEU A 327 34.97 1.60 10.16
CA LEU A 327 33.65 1.40 10.72
C LEU A 327 33.69 1.54 12.24
N ARG A 328 32.70 2.20 12.83
CA ARG A 328 32.63 2.39 14.28
C ARG A 328 32.56 1.03 14.99
N HIS A 329 33.37 0.87 16.04
CA HIS A 329 33.46 -0.37 16.82
C HIS A 329 33.84 -1.62 16.01
N GLU A 330 34.69 -1.48 15.00
CA GLU A 330 35.10 -2.60 14.14
C GLU A 330 35.69 -3.77 14.95
N ARG A 331 36.57 -3.47 15.93
CA ARG A 331 37.17 -4.48 16.83
C ARG A 331 36.17 -5.13 17.78
N GLU A 332 35.09 -4.43 18.09
CA GLU A 332 33.99 -4.95 18.91
C GLU A 332 32.81 -5.42 18.04
N THR A 333 33.08 -5.85 16.80
CA THR A 333 32.08 -6.43 15.91
C THR A 333 32.36 -7.91 15.67
N THR A 334 31.32 -8.73 15.75
CA THR A 334 31.36 -10.15 15.37
C THR A 334 30.50 -10.41 14.13
N ILE A 335 31.12 -10.91 13.07
CA ILE A 335 30.48 -11.33 11.84
C ILE A 335 30.18 -12.83 11.93
N VAL A 336 28.92 -13.21 11.82
CA VAL A 336 28.46 -14.60 11.88
C VAL A 336 27.96 -15.02 10.51
N ALA A 337 28.72 -15.88 9.85
CA ALA A 337 28.34 -16.53 8.61
C ALA A 337 27.32 -17.64 8.89
N LEU A 338 26.08 -17.46 8.44
CA LEU A 338 25.05 -18.50 8.52
C LEU A 338 25.31 -19.55 7.45
N MET A 339 25.76 -20.71 7.91
CA MET A 339 26.24 -21.75 7.03
C MET A 339 25.08 -22.47 6.33
N ARG A 340 25.24 -22.87 5.07
CA ARG A 340 26.44 -22.69 4.22
C ARG A 340 26.35 -21.47 3.30
N GLY A 341 25.14 -20.99 3.00
CA GLY A 341 24.90 -19.97 1.98
C GLY A 341 25.51 -18.61 2.30
N GLY A 342 25.57 -18.22 3.57
CA GLY A 342 26.06 -16.92 4.00
C GLY A 342 27.57 -16.72 3.88
N GLU A 343 28.37 -17.79 3.82
CA GLU A 343 29.84 -17.72 3.93
C GLU A 343 30.51 -16.77 2.93
N PRO A 344 30.26 -16.83 1.61
CA PRO A 344 30.97 -15.98 0.66
C PRO A 344 30.65 -14.49 0.84
N LEU A 345 29.41 -14.18 1.25
CA LEU A 345 28.99 -12.82 1.55
C LEU A 345 29.67 -12.34 2.85
N ALA A 346 29.70 -13.19 3.87
CA ALA A 346 30.30 -12.89 5.17
C ALA A 346 31.81 -12.68 5.07
N LEU A 347 32.51 -13.49 4.28
CA LEU A 347 33.96 -13.34 4.05
C LEU A 347 34.28 -11.98 3.43
N ALA A 348 33.48 -11.50 2.48
CA ALA A 348 33.66 -10.16 1.91
C ALA A 348 33.36 -9.03 2.91
N LEU A 349 32.42 -9.24 3.84
CA LEU A 349 32.23 -8.32 4.96
C LEU A 349 33.48 -8.30 5.86
N ASN A 350 34.09 -9.44 6.14
CA ASN A 350 35.31 -9.50 6.94
C ASN A 350 36.53 -8.90 6.20
N GLU A 351 36.59 -9.01 4.88
CA GLU A 351 37.59 -8.29 4.06
C GLU A 351 37.46 -6.77 4.23
N ALA A 352 36.23 -6.26 4.31
CA ALA A 352 35.95 -4.84 4.55
C ALA A 352 36.10 -4.41 6.02
N LEU A 353 36.02 -5.35 6.96
CA LEU A 353 36.15 -5.16 8.41
C LEU A 353 37.22 -6.13 8.96
N PRO A 354 38.50 -5.94 8.60
CA PRO A 354 39.56 -6.90 8.94
C PRO A 354 39.79 -7.06 10.45
N LEU A 355 39.34 -6.13 11.28
CA LEU A 355 39.48 -6.20 12.73
C LEU A 355 38.30 -6.89 13.43
N ALA A 356 37.22 -7.17 12.70
CA ALA A 356 36.05 -7.84 13.26
C ALA A 356 36.31 -9.33 13.49
N MET A 357 35.74 -9.88 14.57
CA MET A 357 35.73 -11.32 14.81
C MET A 357 34.88 -12.02 13.74
N PHE A 358 35.29 -13.19 13.29
CA PHE A 358 34.57 -13.97 12.28
C PHE A 358 34.19 -15.36 12.81
N LEU A 359 32.92 -15.74 12.66
CA LEU A 359 32.36 -17.00 13.15
C LEU A 359 31.55 -17.70 12.06
N HIS A 360 31.80 -18.99 11.84
CA HIS A 360 30.90 -19.87 11.10
C HIS A 360 29.85 -20.45 12.06
N ALA A 361 28.57 -20.36 11.71
CA ALA A 361 27.48 -20.92 12.52
C ALA A 361 26.49 -21.70 11.65
N ILE A 362 26.27 -22.97 11.98
CA ILE A 362 25.23 -23.82 11.38
C ILE A 362 23.92 -23.66 12.15
N SER A 363 24.02 -23.47 13.46
CA SER A 363 22.89 -23.34 14.38
C SER A 363 23.09 -22.17 15.34
N PRO A 364 22.01 -21.65 15.98
CA PRO A 364 22.14 -20.58 16.96
C PRO A 364 23.12 -20.91 18.08
N ASP A 365 23.16 -22.18 18.51
CA ASP A 365 24.01 -22.64 19.62
C ASP A 365 25.51 -22.52 19.34
N ASP A 366 25.92 -22.33 18.08
CA ASP A 366 27.32 -22.08 17.72
C ASP A 366 27.78 -20.67 18.16
N ILE A 367 26.85 -19.75 18.41
CA ILE A 367 27.14 -18.49 19.09
C ILE A 367 27.26 -18.78 20.59
N LYS A 368 28.49 -18.68 21.11
CA LYS A 368 28.85 -18.90 22.52
C LYS A 368 28.98 -17.57 23.26
N PRO A 369 28.94 -17.56 24.61
CA PRO A 369 29.08 -16.33 25.40
C PRO A 369 30.29 -15.48 25.02
N HIS A 370 31.47 -16.09 24.84
CA HIS A 370 32.71 -15.38 24.48
C HIS A 370 32.72 -14.81 23.06
N HIS A 371 31.83 -15.27 22.16
CA HIS A 371 31.66 -14.67 20.83
C HIS A 371 30.90 -13.35 20.88
N VAL A 372 30.12 -13.11 21.95
CA VAL A 372 29.36 -11.86 22.12
C VAL A 372 29.85 -11.04 23.30
N GLU A 373 30.77 -11.56 24.10
CA GLU A 373 31.41 -10.85 25.20
C GLU A 373 32.28 -9.70 24.68
N ASN A 374 32.21 -8.54 25.32
CA ASN A 374 32.86 -7.28 24.90
C ASN A 374 32.51 -6.73 23.51
N GLN A 375 31.75 -7.44 22.68
CA GLN A 375 31.20 -6.96 21.41
C GLN A 375 30.12 -5.88 21.55
N LYS A 376 30.11 -4.90 20.66
CA LYS A 376 29.05 -3.89 20.50
C LYS A 376 28.04 -4.28 19.41
N THR A 377 28.50 -5.01 18.39
CA THR A 377 27.68 -5.37 17.24
C THR A 377 27.85 -6.84 16.86
N VAL A 378 26.75 -7.51 16.52
CA VAL A 378 26.74 -8.83 15.87
C VAL A 378 26.08 -8.68 14.50
N ILE A 379 26.79 -9.08 13.44
CA ILE A 379 26.31 -9.07 12.07
C ILE A 379 25.99 -10.50 11.64
N LEU A 380 24.71 -10.82 11.49
CA LEU A 380 24.22 -12.12 11.03
C LEU A 380 24.14 -12.10 9.50
N VAL A 381 24.85 -13.01 8.84
CA VAL A 381 25.02 -12.96 7.38
C VAL A 381 24.47 -14.19 6.70
N ASP A 382 23.53 -14.01 5.76
CA ASP A 382 22.99 -15.09 4.94
C ASP A 382 22.92 -14.67 3.47
N SER A 383 22.99 -15.63 2.55
CA SER A 383 22.76 -15.36 1.13
C SER A 383 21.31 -14.96 0.85
N VAL A 384 20.34 -15.63 1.50
CA VAL A 384 18.91 -15.49 1.22
C VAL A 384 18.08 -15.59 2.50
N ILE A 385 17.34 -14.53 2.84
CA ILE A 385 16.34 -14.56 3.91
C ILE A 385 14.96 -14.79 3.29
N ASN A 386 14.47 -16.02 3.35
CA ASN A 386 13.18 -16.37 2.74
C ASN A 386 11.99 -16.23 3.72
N SER A 387 11.83 -17.12 4.69
CA SER A 387 10.77 -17.01 5.71
C SER A 387 11.17 -16.21 6.94
N GLY A 388 12.46 -15.88 7.08
CA GLY A 388 13.00 -15.23 8.28
C GLY A 388 13.13 -16.13 9.51
N GLN A 389 12.65 -17.38 9.49
CA GLN A 389 12.64 -18.25 10.66
C GLN A 389 14.03 -18.54 11.23
N THR A 390 15.02 -18.78 10.36
CA THR A 390 16.42 -18.96 10.77
C THR A 390 16.90 -17.71 11.50
N LEU A 391 16.75 -16.54 10.89
CA LEU A 391 17.17 -15.27 11.47
C LEU A 391 16.50 -14.99 12.82
N ILE A 392 15.21 -15.27 12.98
CA ILE A 392 14.49 -15.13 14.26
C ILE A 392 15.19 -15.95 15.36
N LYS A 393 15.52 -17.22 15.10
CA LYS A 393 16.18 -18.09 16.09
C LYS A 393 17.56 -17.54 16.49
N PHE A 394 18.35 -17.07 15.51
CA PHE A 394 19.66 -16.47 15.76
C PHE A 394 19.57 -15.16 16.54
N VAL A 395 18.62 -14.28 16.22
CA VAL A 395 18.36 -13.03 16.95
C VAL A 395 17.99 -13.33 18.41
N GLN A 396 17.02 -14.21 18.62
CA GLN A 396 16.55 -14.57 19.96
C GLN A 396 17.68 -15.18 20.80
N HIS A 397 18.46 -16.09 20.21
CA HIS A 397 19.61 -16.70 20.89
C HIS A 397 20.68 -15.67 21.26
N THR A 398 21.09 -14.85 20.30
CA THR A 398 22.09 -13.78 20.52
C THR A 398 21.62 -12.81 21.61
N ARG A 399 20.34 -12.44 21.61
CA ARG A 399 19.75 -11.54 22.61
C ARG A 399 19.68 -12.16 24.00
N ARG A 400 19.51 -13.50 24.11
CA ARG A 400 19.61 -14.22 25.40
C ARG A 400 21.02 -14.17 25.98
N LEU A 401 22.04 -14.29 25.12
CA LEU A 401 23.44 -14.23 25.55
C LEU A 401 23.87 -12.80 25.91
N ARG A 402 23.41 -11.80 25.15
CA ARG A 402 23.73 -10.39 25.41
C ARG A 402 22.55 -9.46 25.10
N LYS A 403 21.99 -8.88 26.16
CA LYS A 403 20.79 -8.03 26.07
C LYS A 403 20.99 -6.73 25.30
N ASP A 404 22.18 -6.13 25.35
CA ASP A 404 22.42 -4.78 24.81
C ASP A 404 23.22 -4.76 23.50
N VAL A 405 23.56 -5.92 22.93
CA VAL A 405 24.35 -5.98 21.69
C VAL A 405 23.52 -5.50 20.50
N ARG A 406 24.07 -4.68 19.61
CA ARG A 406 23.38 -4.32 18.38
C ARG A 406 23.37 -5.53 17.45
N ILE A 407 22.22 -5.87 16.87
CA ILE A 407 22.09 -6.97 15.91
C ILE A 407 21.74 -6.40 14.54
N VAL A 408 22.55 -6.74 13.54
CA VAL A 408 22.34 -6.37 12.14
C VAL A 408 22.30 -7.65 11.33
N ALA A 409 21.35 -7.78 10.40
CA ALA A 409 21.35 -8.85 9.42
C ALA A 409 21.73 -8.32 8.04
N VAL A 410 22.55 -9.07 7.31
CA VAL A 410 22.97 -8.71 5.95
C VAL A 410 22.66 -9.87 5.02
N ALA A 411 22.00 -9.59 3.90
CA ALA A 411 21.72 -10.61 2.91
C ALA A 411 21.76 -10.13 1.46
N GLY A 412 22.07 -11.05 0.55
CA GLY A 412 21.97 -10.79 -0.88
C GLY A 412 20.51 -10.61 -1.31
N VAL A 413 19.63 -11.50 -0.85
CA VAL A 413 18.20 -11.45 -1.18
C VAL A 413 17.37 -11.59 0.09
N VAL A 414 16.36 -10.73 0.23
CA VAL A 414 15.35 -10.85 1.29
C VAL A 414 13.98 -10.96 0.65
N HIS A 415 13.16 -11.91 1.09
CA HIS A 415 11.79 -11.98 0.63
C HIS A 415 10.98 -10.82 1.22
N ALA A 416 10.27 -10.08 0.37
CA ALA A 416 9.58 -8.86 0.80
C ALA A 416 8.56 -9.13 1.91
N ASP A 417 7.81 -10.24 1.86
CA ASP A 417 6.86 -10.57 2.95
C ASP A 417 7.53 -10.83 4.29
N ALA A 418 8.78 -11.32 4.31
CA ALA A 418 9.47 -11.62 5.56
C ALA A 418 9.75 -10.36 6.38
N VAL A 419 9.83 -9.22 5.71
CA VAL A 419 10.16 -7.92 6.30
C VAL A 419 9.02 -6.92 6.17
N SER A 420 7.84 -7.35 5.74
CA SER A 420 6.62 -6.55 5.75
C SER A 420 6.08 -6.40 7.18
N GLN A 421 5.46 -5.26 7.47
CA GLN A 421 4.73 -5.05 8.72
C GLN A 421 3.72 -6.18 8.97
N GLY A 422 3.62 -6.63 10.23
CA GLY A 422 2.76 -7.75 10.63
C GLY A 422 3.38 -9.14 10.44
N HIS A 423 4.52 -9.28 9.74
CA HIS A 423 5.24 -10.54 9.66
C HIS A 423 6.01 -10.85 10.96
N ALA A 424 6.19 -12.14 11.30
CA ALA A 424 6.85 -12.56 12.53
C ALA A 424 8.28 -12.01 12.67
N LEU A 425 9.05 -11.99 11.58
CA LEU A 425 10.40 -11.40 11.58
C LEU A 425 10.35 -9.88 11.78
N ALA A 426 9.38 -9.17 11.19
CA ALA A 426 9.22 -7.73 11.43
C ALA A 426 8.90 -7.42 12.90
N GLY A 427 8.06 -8.23 13.56
CA GLY A 427 7.80 -8.10 15.01
C GLY A 427 9.06 -8.32 15.85
N ILE A 428 9.91 -9.29 15.48
CA ILE A 428 11.21 -9.52 16.12
C ILE A 428 12.19 -8.37 15.88
N MET A 429 12.17 -7.77 14.68
CA MET A 429 12.98 -6.59 14.37
C MET A 429 12.58 -5.39 15.23
N GLU A 430 11.28 -5.16 15.39
CA GLU A 430 10.74 -4.10 16.24
C GLU A 430 11.09 -4.33 17.72
N GLN A 431 10.86 -5.56 18.22
CA GLN A 431 11.12 -5.93 19.61
C GLN A 431 12.60 -5.80 20.00
N HIS A 432 13.52 -6.10 19.09
CA HIS A 432 14.96 -6.19 19.40
C HIS A 432 15.83 -5.14 18.70
N GLY A 433 15.21 -4.17 18.01
CA GLY A 433 15.91 -3.12 17.28
C GLY A 433 16.81 -3.65 16.16
N VAL A 434 16.43 -4.75 15.50
CA VAL A 434 17.23 -5.38 14.45
C VAL A 434 17.11 -4.58 13.15
N HIS A 435 18.24 -4.40 12.48
CA HIS A 435 18.30 -3.77 11.17
C HIS A 435 18.68 -4.82 10.11
N ILE A 436 18.08 -4.72 8.93
CA ILE A 436 18.36 -5.64 7.82
C ILE A 436 18.84 -4.84 6.61
N GLY A 437 20.02 -5.17 6.10
CA GLY A 437 20.55 -4.67 4.84
C GLY A 437 20.45 -5.74 3.76
N ALA A 438 19.76 -5.43 2.66
CA ALA A 438 19.59 -6.33 1.53
C ALA A 438 20.11 -5.72 0.23
N LEU A 439 20.74 -6.50 -0.65
CA LEU A 439 20.96 -6.00 -2.01
C LEU A 439 19.61 -5.86 -2.74
N ARG A 440 18.71 -6.83 -2.56
CA ARG A 440 17.39 -6.83 -3.19
C ARG A 440 16.30 -7.43 -2.31
N LEU A 441 15.11 -6.88 -2.48
CA LEU A 441 13.83 -7.49 -2.10
C LEU A 441 13.26 -8.34 -3.24
N SER A 442 12.77 -9.54 -2.92
CA SER A 442 12.13 -10.45 -3.87
C SER A 442 10.67 -10.68 -3.50
N GLU A 443 9.77 -10.63 -4.48
CA GLU A 443 8.37 -11.07 -4.33
C GLU A 443 8.22 -12.59 -4.53
N ASN A 444 9.23 -13.24 -5.11
CA ASN A 444 9.21 -14.68 -5.35
C ASN A 444 9.68 -15.42 -4.09
N LYS A 445 8.75 -16.16 -3.48
CA LYS A 445 9.05 -17.11 -2.42
C LYS A 445 9.52 -18.42 -3.05
N PHE A 446 10.83 -18.54 -3.24
CA PHE A 446 11.42 -19.78 -3.76
C PHE A 446 12.35 -20.38 -2.70
N THR A 447 11.99 -21.56 -2.20
CA THR A 447 12.93 -22.44 -1.51
C THR A 447 13.54 -23.32 -2.59
N GLY A 448 14.86 -23.22 -2.78
CA GLY A 448 15.54 -24.08 -3.74
C GLY A 448 15.32 -25.54 -3.37
N PHE A 449 14.87 -26.34 -4.34
CA PHE A 449 14.84 -27.79 -4.20
C PHE A 449 15.98 -28.36 -5.03
N LYS A 450 16.84 -29.16 -4.38
CA LYS A 450 17.96 -29.87 -5.02
C LYS A 450 18.93 -28.93 -5.77
N GLY A 451 18.99 -29.03 -7.10
CA GLY A 451 19.96 -28.31 -7.95
C GLY A 451 19.77 -26.80 -8.02
N THR A 452 18.70 -26.25 -7.44
CA THR A 452 18.42 -24.80 -7.42
C THR A 452 18.71 -24.13 -6.08
N ASP A 453 19.11 -24.90 -5.06
CA ASP A 453 19.50 -24.37 -3.75
C ASP A 453 20.81 -23.57 -3.83
N THR A 454 20.81 -22.39 -3.21
CA THR A 454 21.95 -21.47 -3.24
C THR A 454 23.17 -22.10 -2.57
N GLY A 455 23.02 -22.76 -1.42
CA GLY A 455 24.12 -23.44 -0.74
C GLY A 455 24.75 -24.54 -1.61
N HIS A 456 23.92 -25.38 -2.23
CA HIS A 456 24.42 -26.45 -3.11
C HIS A 456 25.13 -25.91 -4.34
N ARG A 457 24.63 -24.85 -4.97
CA ARG A 457 25.25 -24.20 -6.14
C ARG A 457 26.57 -23.51 -5.79
N LEU A 458 26.68 -22.92 -4.61
CA LEU A 458 27.91 -22.23 -4.16
C LEU A 458 29.10 -23.20 -4.03
N PHE A 459 28.85 -24.46 -3.69
CA PHE A 459 29.90 -25.44 -3.42
C PHE A 459 29.88 -26.63 -4.39
N ASN A 460 29.12 -26.57 -5.48
CA ASN A 460 28.97 -27.66 -6.46
C ASN A 460 28.54 -29.01 -5.84
N THR A 461 27.70 -28.94 -4.81
CA THR A 461 27.18 -30.13 -4.09
C THR A 461 25.75 -30.47 -4.47
N THR A 462 25.30 -30.07 -5.67
CA THR A 462 23.92 -30.27 -6.15
C THR A 462 23.50 -31.74 -6.30
N HIS A 463 24.47 -32.65 -6.37
CA HIS A 463 24.26 -34.10 -6.41
C HIS A 463 24.11 -34.75 -5.02
N LEU A 464 24.43 -34.02 -3.94
CA LEU A 464 24.28 -34.47 -2.55
C LEU A 464 22.90 -34.11 -1.95
N ALA A 465 21.97 -33.62 -2.79
CA ALA A 465 20.72 -32.99 -2.38
C ALA A 465 19.48 -33.87 -2.56
#